data_AF-A0A951QW46-F1
#
_entry.id   AF-A0A951QW46-F1
#
_cell.length_a   1.000
_cell.length_b   1.000
_cell.length_c   1.000
_cell.angle_alpha   90.00
_cell.angle_beta   90.00
_cell.angle_gamma   90.00
#
_symmetry.space_group_name_H-M   'P 1'
#
loop_
_entity.id
_entity.type
_entity.pdbx_description
1 polymer ?
#
loop_
_entity_poly.entity_id
_entity_poly.type
_entity_poly.pdbx_seq_one_letter_code
_entity_poly.pdbx_strand_id
1 'polypeptide(L)'
;MTYQTNRNPPTSNRQLLIIFGIFLGIIIVIIWLVCFFVDNLVWIISPRIEQQLGTLIVPAYERLAQPSQTQDTLNKLLNKLELNLPLEQRKGRDYQVLYVPNKTVNALALPGDRIIIFSGLLKQADSENELMMILGHELGHFANRDHLRSILRQLILPITLASVTGNSDWLVSVASSVAVVSDAKYSQSQEAQADKLGLELLYKTYNHVAGATDFFDKLSNQKNSDLDFLSTHPSPKQRVKDLQRLIKEKHYQIGELSPLPKELLIR
;
A
#
# COMPACT_ATOMS: atom_id res chain seq x y z
N MET A 1 -33.35 62.82 19.11
CA MET A 1 -33.05 61.37 19.26
C MET A 1 -32.39 60.88 17.98
N THR A 2 -31.07 60.80 17.96
CA THR A 2 -30.30 60.29 16.81
C THR A 2 -30.38 58.76 16.79
N TYR A 3 -31.12 58.20 15.83
CA TYR A 3 -31.05 56.78 15.51
C TYR A 3 -29.63 56.49 15.00
N GLN A 4 -28.78 55.88 15.83
CA GLN A 4 -27.55 55.26 15.36
C GLN A 4 -27.95 54.06 14.50
N THR A 5 -27.98 54.23 13.18
CA THR A 5 -28.06 53.13 12.23
C THR A 5 -26.82 52.25 12.45
N ASN A 6 -27.01 51.08 13.06
CA ASN A 6 -25.94 50.09 13.17
C ASN A 6 -25.48 49.73 11.75
N ARG A 7 -24.28 50.18 11.37
CA ARG A 7 -23.73 49.97 10.03
C ARG A 7 -23.28 48.52 9.79
N ASN A 8 -23.23 47.70 10.84
CA ASN A 8 -22.85 46.29 10.80
C ASN A 8 -23.95 45.42 11.44
N PRO A 9 -25.06 45.15 10.72
CA PRO A 9 -26.05 44.18 11.19
C PRO A 9 -25.39 42.79 11.35
N PRO A 10 -25.74 42.02 12.39
CA PRO A 10 -25.15 40.71 12.62
C PRO A 10 -25.44 39.77 11.45
N THR A 11 -24.45 38.98 11.05
CA THR A 11 -24.59 38.00 9.96
C THR A 11 -25.72 37.02 10.29
N SER A 12 -26.65 36.84 9.35
CA SER A 12 -27.73 35.84 9.51
C SER A 12 -27.16 34.42 9.48
N ASN A 13 -27.83 33.47 10.14
CA ASN A 13 -27.47 32.05 10.10
C ASN A 13 -27.33 31.52 8.66
N ARG A 14 -28.15 32.02 7.73
CA ARG A 14 -28.06 31.68 6.30
C ARG A 14 -26.74 32.13 5.67
N GLN A 15 -26.28 33.35 5.98
CA GLN A 15 -25.00 33.86 5.49
C GLN A 15 -23.82 33.07 6.07
N LEU A 16 -23.89 32.72 7.36
CA LEU A 16 -22.88 31.86 7.99
C LEU A 16 -22.82 30.48 7.33
N LEU A 17 -23.97 29.85 7.05
CA LEU A 17 -24.02 28.56 6.35
C LEU A 17 -23.48 28.64 4.91
N ILE A 18 -23.75 29.73 4.19
CA ILE A 18 -23.21 29.94 2.83
C ILE A 18 -21.68 30.07 2.88
N ILE A 19 -21.14 30.90 3.78
CA ILE A 19 -19.70 31.08 3.93
C ILE A 19 -19.02 29.77 4.32
N PHE A 20 -19.61 29.04 5.28
CA PHE A 20 -19.10 27.73 5.69
C PHE A 20 -19.12 26.71 4.54
N GLY A 21 -20.20 26.68 3.76
CA GLY A 21 -20.32 25.81 2.59
C GLY A 21 -19.29 26.13 1.50
N ILE A 22 -19.04 27.42 1.22
CA ILE A 22 -18.00 27.87 0.29
C ILE A 22 -16.63 27.44 0.79
N PHE A 23 -16.34 27.67 2.07
CA PHE A 23 -15.07 27.28 2.69
C PHE A 23 -14.82 25.77 2.59
N LEU A 24 -15.83 24.96 2.92
CA LEU A 24 -15.75 23.50 2.79
C LEU A 24 -15.55 23.07 1.33
N GLY A 25 -16.26 23.72 0.40
CA GLY A 25 -16.10 23.48 -1.04
C GLY A 25 -14.68 23.76 -1.52
N ILE A 26 -14.07 24.86 -1.08
CA ILE A 26 -12.67 25.19 -1.39
C ILE A 26 -11.73 24.11 -0.86
N ILE A 27 -11.91 23.66 0.40
CA ILE A 27 -11.08 22.59 0.98
C ILE A 27 -11.17 21.31 0.15
N ILE A 28 -12.38 20.90 -0.25
CA ILE A 28 -12.59 19.69 -1.06
C ILE A 28 -11.87 19.82 -2.42
N VAL A 29 -11.98 20.97 -3.08
CA VAL A 29 -11.30 21.23 -4.35
C VAL A 29 -9.77 21.18 -4.18
N ILE A 30 -9.24 21.75 -3.10
CA ILE A 30 -7.80 21.73 -2.80
C ILE A 30 -7.31 20.30 -2.58
N ILE A 31 -8.01 19.51 -1.76
CA ILE A 31 -7.68 18.09 -1.54
C ILE A 31 -7.69 17.33 -2.87
N TRP A 32 -8.73 17.55 -3.68
CA TRP A 32 -8.83 16.91 -5.00
C TRP A 32 -7.67 17.31 -5.92
N LEU A 33 -7.30 18.59 -5.97
CA LEU A 33 -6.17 19.08 -6.77
C LEU A 33 -4.84 18.47 -6.32
N VAL A 34 -4.60 18.37 -5.01
CA VAL A 34 -3.39 17.72 -4.48
C VAL A 34 -3.36 16.25 -4.86
N CYS A 35 -4.46 15.51 -4.68
CA CYS A 35 -4.53 14.10 -5.06
C CYS A 35 -4.29 13.91 -6.57
N PHE A 36 -4.95 14.72 -7.41
CA PHE A 36 -4.76 14.73 -8.85
C PHE A 36 -3.30 15.01 -9.23
N PHE A 37 -2.67 16.01 -8.61
CA PHE A 37 -1.28 16.33 -8.87
C PHE A 37 -0.34 15.20 -8.46
N VAL A 38 -0.53 14.60 -7.29
CA VAL A 38 0.29 13.46 -6.83
C VAL A 38 0.16 12.27 -7.78
N ASP A 39 -1.05 11.95 -8.24
CA ASP A 39 -1.29 10.81 -9.13
C ASP A 39 -0.57 10.91 -10.47
N ASN A 40 -0.31 12.14 -10.92
CA ASN A 40 0.50 12.43 -12.10
C ASN A 40 2.00 12.52 -11.76
N LEU A 41 2.35 13.14 -10.64
CA LEU A 41 3.74 13.36 -10.22
C LEU A 41 4.51 12.07 -10.02
N VAL A 42 3.87 11.02 -9.48
CA VAL A 42 4.54 9.73 -9.25
C VAL A 42 5.15 9.14 -10.51
N TRP A 43 4.60 9.41 -11.70
CA TRP A 43 5.12 8.89 -12.97
C TRP A 43 6.35 9.65 -13.48
N ILE A 44 6.58 10.87 -13.00
CA ILE A 44 7.74 11.70 -13.35
C ILE A 44 8.96 11.31 -12.50
N ILE A 45 8.74 10.82 -11.28
CA ILE A 45 9.80 10.43 -10.35
C ILE A 45 10.58 9.25 -10.94
N SER A 46 11.88 9.38 -11.17
CA SER A 46 12.68 8.26 -11.65
C SER A 46 12.88 7.19 -10.55
N PRO A 47 13.15 5.91 -10.91
CA PRO A 47 13.49 4.88 -9.92
C PRO A 47 14.63 5.31 -8.99
N ARG A 48 15.62 6.04 -9.50
CA ARG A 48 16.74 6.57 -8.70
C ARG A 48 16.30 7.53 -7.60
N ILE A 49 15.37 8.44 -7.90
CA ILE A 49 14.84 9.37 -6.89
C ILE A 49 14.01 8.61 -5.85
N GLU A 50 13.21 7.64 -6.30
CA GLU A 50 12.45 6.78 -5.39
C GLU A 50 13.36 5.98 -4.46
N GLN A 51 14.50 5.49 -4.97
CA GLN A 51 15.52 4.82 -4.17
C GLN A 51 16.17 5.75 -3.14
N GLN A 52 16.42 7.02 -3.50
CA GLN A 52 16.90 8.03 -2.55
C GLN A 52 15.87 8.34 -1.45
N LEU A 53 14.57 8.34 -1.77
CA LEU A 53 13.54 8.44 -0.72
C LEU A 53 13.59 7.22 0.21
N GLY A 54 13.89 6.05 -0.34
CA GLY A 54 14.09 4.81 0.42
C GLY A 54 15.13 4.95 1.53
N THR A 55 16.23 5.68 1.29
CA THR A 55 17.30 5.85 2.29
C THR A 55 16.84 6.57 3.57
N LEU A 56 15.67 7.21 3.56
CA LEU A 56 15.09 7.88 4.73
C LEU A 56 14.26 6.92 5.61
N ILE A 57 13.69 5.87 5.02
CA ILE A 57 12.71 4.99 5.68
C ILE A 57 13.29 3.59 5.91
N VAL A 58 13.97 3.05 4.90
CA VAL A 58 14.52 1.68 4.89
C VAL A 58 15.44 1.41 6.10
N PRO A 59 16.35 2.32 6.53
CA PRO A 59 17.23 2.04 7.67
C PRO A 59 16.48 1.77 8.99
N ALA A 60 15.26 2.30 9.16
CA ALA A 60 14.46 2.01 10.34
C ALA A 60 14.00 0.54 10.35
N TYR A 61 13.62 0.01 9.20
CA TYR A 61 13.25 -1.39 9.04
C TYR A 61 14.46 -2.32 8.99
N GLU A 62 15.58 -1.92 8.39
CA GLU A 62 16.82 -2.71 8.37
C GLU A 62 17.37 -2.96 9.77
N ARG A 63 17.20 -2.03 10.71
CA ARG A 63 17.57 -2.24 12.12
C ARG A 63 16.69 -3.28 12.82
N LEU A 64 15.44 -3.41 12.38
CA LEU A 64 14.49 -4.39 12.91
C LEU A 64 14.64 -5.75 12.19
N ALA A 65 15.00 -5.72 10.92
CA ALA A 65 15.31 -6.88 10.12
C ALA A 65 16.64 -7.48 10.56
N GLN A 66 16.76 -8.81 10.45
CA GLN A 66 18.03 -9.49 10.63
C GLN A 66 18.32 -10.35 9.41
N PRO A 67 19.55 -10.28 8.84
CA PRO A 67 20.00 -11.24 7.85
C PRO A 67 19.75 -12.65 8.37
N SER A 68 19.00 -13.43 7.61
CA SER A 68 18.54 -14.74 8.03
C SER A 68 18.29 -15.62 6.82
N GLN A 69 18.37 -16.93 7.03
CA GLN A 69 18.04 -17.91 5.99
C GLN A 69 16.60 -17.75 5.49
N THR A 70 15.68 -17.29 6.36
CA THR A 70 14.32 -16.90 6.00
C THR A 70 14.33 -15.77 4.99
N GLN A 71 15.06 -14.67 5.24
CA GLN A 71 15.17 -13.56 4.29
C GLN A 71 15.76 -14.01 2.94
N ASP A 72 16.81 -14.82 2.96
CA ASP A 72 17.43 -15.33 1.73
C ASP A 72 16.44 -16.18 0.91
N THR A 73 15.61 -16.98 1.60
CA THR A 73 14.58 -17.79 0.96
C THR A 73 13.48 -16.92 0.37
N LEU A 74 13.04 -15.88 1.07
CA LEU A 74 12.08 -14.91 0.53
C LEU A 74 12.62 -14.18 -0.69
N ASN A 75 13.89 -13.76 -0.67
CA ASN A 75 14.55 -13.17 -1.82
C ASN A 75 14.63 -14.13 -3.01
N LYS A 76 14.88 -15.43 -2.79
CA LYS A 76 14.82 -16.44 -3.86
C LYS A 76 13.43 -16.56 -4.47
N LEU A 77 12.38 -16.54 -3.65
CA LEU A 77 10.99 -16.55 -4.13
C LEU A 77 10.66 -15.28 -4.93
N LEU A 78 11.03 -14.11 -4.41
CA LEU A 78 10.88 -12.83 -5.11
C LEU A 78 11.58 -12.85 -6.47
N ASN A 79 12.83 -13.33 -6.52
CA ASN A 79 13.60 -13.47 -7.76
C ASN A 79 12.87 -14.32 -8.82
N LYS A 80 12.15 -15.39 -8.43
CA LYS A 80 11.33 -16.19 -9.37
C LYS A 80 10.23 -15.33 -10.02
N LEU A 81 9.57 -14.47 -9.24
CA LEU A 81 8.54 -13.56 -9.75
C LEU A 81 9.14 -12.48 -10.66
N GLU A 82 10.28 -11.90 -10.28
CA GLU A 82 10.94 -10.84 -11.04
C GLU A 82 11.34 -11.26 -12.46
N LEU A 83 11.67 -12.54 -12.68
CA LEU A 83 11.94 -13.06 -14.02
C LEU A 83 10.75 -12.93 -14.96
N ASN A 84 9.53 -12.85 -14.41
CA ASN A 84 8.28 -12.76 -15.14
C ASN A 84 7.71 -11.32 -15.21
N LEU A 85 8.36 -10.35 -14.56
CA LEU A 85 7.99 -8.94 -14.63
C LEU A 85 8.29 -8.34 -16.02
N PRO A 86 7.43 -7.42 -16.51
CA PRO A 86 7.74 -6.60 -17.68
C PRO A 86 9.07 -5.84 -17.51
N LEU A 87 9.83 -5.69 -18.61
CA LEU A 87 11.14 -5.01 -18.59
C LEU A 87 11.06 -3.60 -18.00
N GLU A 88 10.03 -2.83 -18.35
CA GLU A 88 9.81 -1.47 -17.83
C GLU A 88 9.63 -1.42 -16.30
N GLN A 89 9.11 -2.50 -15.71
CA GLN A 89 8.92 -2.61 -14.26
C GLN A 89 10.19 -3.11 -13.56
N ARG A 90 11.10 -3.81 -14.26
CA ARG A 90 12.34 -4.34 -13.68
C ARG A 90 13.56 -3.43 -13.92
N LYS A 91 13.53 -2.60 -14.96
CA LYS A 91 14.70 -1.80 -15.38
C LYS A 91 15.07 -0.76 -14.32
N GLY A 92 16.30 -0.86 -13.82
CA GLY A 92 16.84 0.07 -12.81
C GLY A 92 16.28 -0.15 -11.40
N ARG A 93 15.64 -1.30 -11.16
CA ARG A 93 15.10 -1.72 -9.85
C ARG A 93 15.95 -2.85 -9.27
N ASP A 94 16.07 -2.87 -7.94
CA ASP A 94 16.74 -3.92 -7.16
C ASP A 94 15.82 -4.37 -6.01
N TYR A 95 14.76 -5.11 -6.36
CA TYR A 95 13.76 -5.53 -5.40
C TYR A 95 14.36 -6.52 -4.40
N GLN A 96 14.17 -6.25 -3.11
CA GLN A 96 14.64 -7.12 -2.03
C GLN A 96 13.61 -7.20 -0.93
N VAL A 97 13.47 -8.40 -0.37
CA VAL A 97 12.68 -8.64 0.83
C VAL A 97 13.54 -8.33 2.06
N LEU A 98 12.97 -7.54 2.98
CA LEU A 98 13.46 -7.40 4.34
C LEU A 98 12.52 -8.16 5.28
N TYR A 99 13.08 -9.17 5.95
CA TYR A 99 12.32 -9.96 6.90
C TYR A 99 12.38 -9.35 8.30
N VAL A 100 11.22 -8.98 8.84
CA VAL A 100 11.10 -8.39 10.17
C VAL A 100 10.47 -9.41 11.14
N PRO A 101 11.20 -9.85 12.18
CA PRO A 101 10.72 -10.84 13.15
C PRO A 101 9.73 -10.23 14.16
N ASN A 102 8.59 -9.73 13.68
CA ASN A 102 7.50 -9.19 14.47
C ASN A 102 6.18 -9.91 14.14
N LYS A 103 5.38 -10.17 15.18
CA LYS A 103 4.12 -10.93 15.14
C LYS A 103 3.00 -10.24 14.34
N THR A 104 3.18 -8.99 13.91
CA THR A 104 2.30 -8.31 12.97
C THR A 104 2.07 -9.16 11.72
N VAL A 105 0.80 -9.35 11.36
CA VAL A 105 0.41 -9.96 10.08
C VAL A 105 0.35 -8.83 9.07
N ASN A 106 1.46 -8.58 8.35
CA ASN A 106 1.52 -7.57 7.29
C ASN A 106 2.64 -7.83 6.26
N ALA A 107 2.55 -7.16 5.12
CA ALA A 107 3.57 -6.99 4.10
C ALA A 107 3.49 -5.55 3.56
N LEU A 108 4.61 -4.93 3.18
CA LEU A 108 4.61 -3.55 2.68
C LEU A 108 5.67 -3.30 1.60
N ALA A 109 5.27 -2.72 0.47
CA ALA A 109 6.18 -2.10 -0.49
C ALA A 109 6.70 -0.73 0.01
N LEU A 110 8.02 -0.56 0.11
CA LEU A 110 8.69 0.68 0.48
C LEU A 110 9.52 1.26 -0.68
N PRO A 111 9.71 2.60 -0.73
CA PRO A 111 10.71 3.19 -1.61
C PRO A 111 12.09 2.60 -1.34
N GLY A 112 12.96 2.55 -2.36
CA GLY A 112 14.22 1.81 -2.27
C GLY A 112 14.12 0.35 -2.67
N ASP A 113 13.04 -0.03 -3.36
CA ASP A 113 12.81 -1.39 -3.86
C ASP A 113 12.86 -2.42 -2.72
N ARG A 114 12.23 -2.10 -1.58
CA ARG A 114 12.17 -2.99 -0.42
C ARG A 114 10.75 -3.47 -0.19
N ILE A 115 10.57 -4.78 -0.08
CA ILE A 115 9.32 -5.41 0.39
C ILE A 115 9.56 -5.85 1.84
N ILE A 116 8.80 -5.31 2.78
CA ILE A 116 8.84 -5.78 4.16
C ILE A 116 7.91 -6.97 4.30
N ILE A 117 8.41 -8.06 4.86
CA ILE A 117 7.58 -9.21 5.27
C ILE A 117 7.74 -9.42 6.77
N PHE A 118 6.62 -9.42 7.48
CA PHE A 118 6.60 -9.64 8.93
C PHE A 118 6.43 -11.12 9.25
N SER A 119 7.02 -11.59 10.36
CA SER A 119 6.92 -12.99 10.77
C SER A 119 5.50 -13.44 11.10
N GLY A 120 4.63 -12.53 11.54
CA GLY A 120 3.21 -12.81 11.70
C GLY A 120 2.53 -13.21 10.39
N LEU A 121 2.88 -12.57 9.27
CA LEU A 121 2.34 -12.94 7.95
C LEU A 121 2.83 -14.32 7.52
N LEU A 122 4.12 -14.62 7.68
CA LEU A 122 4.66 -15.93 7.32
C LEU A 122 4.02 -17.06 8.11
N LYS A 123 3.69 -16.84 9.39
CA LYS A 123 2.98 -17.84 10.22
C LYS A 123 1.53 -18.08 9.78
N GLN A 124 0.96 -17.20 8.96
CA GLN A 124 -0.39 -17.34 8.43
C GLN A 124 -0.41 -17.92 7.01
N ALA A 125 0.73 -18.01 6.32
CA ALA A 125 0.81 -18.64 5.00
C ALA A 125 0.91 -20.17 5.16
N ASP A 126 0.13 -20.94 4.40
CA ASP A 126 0.18 -22.41 4.45
C ASP A 126 0.93 -23.04 3.25
N SER A 127 1.16 -22.27 2.19
CA SER A 127 1.81 -22.73 0.95
C SER A 127 2.78 -21.71 0.36
N GLU A 128 3.74 -22.19 -0.45
CA GLU A 128 4.61 -21.29 -1.23
C GLU A 128 3.77 -20.45 -2.20
N ASN A 129 2.70 -21.01 -2.77
CA ASN A 129 1.84 -20.28 -3.69
C ASN A 129 1.10 -19.10 -3.06
N GLU A 130 0.59 -19.25 -1.82
CA GLU A 130 0.01 -18.12 -1.07
C GLU A 130 1.03 -17.00 -0.90
N LEU A 131 2.25 -17.34 -0.50
CA LEU A 131 3.31 -16.37 -0.30
C LEU A 131 3.76 -15.71 -1.61
N MET A 132 3.83 -16.47 -2.70
CA MET A 132 4.12 -15.95 -4.04
C MET A 132 3.02 -15.00 -4.53
N MET A 133 1.76 -15.28 -4.20
CA MET A 133 0.66 -14.36 -4.47
C MET A 133 0.82 -13.04 -3.72
N ILE A 134 1.20 -13.07 -2.43
CA ILE A 134 1.43 -11.88 -1.60
C ILE A 134 2.63 -11.08 -2.14
N LEU A 135 3.77 -11.73 -2.42
CA LEU A 135 4.94 -11.06 -2.98
C LEU A 135 4.64 -10.46 -4.37
N GLY A 136 3.88 -11.17 -5.20
CA GLY A 136 3.44 -10.67 -6.51
C GLY A 136 2.48 -9.49 -6.39
N HIS A 137 1.63 -9.48 -5.37
CA HIS A 137 0.76 -8.36 -5.04
C HIS A 137 1.57 -7.12 -4.61
N GLU A 138 2.58 -7.26 -3.75
CA GLU A 138 3.48 -6.15 -3.39
C GLU A 138 4.26 -5.60 -4.59
N LEU A 139 4.71 -6.46 -5.51
CA LEU A 139 5.27 -6.03 -6.79
C LEU A 139 4.25 -5.26 -7.65
N GLY A 140 2.96 -5.61 -7.55
CA GLY A 140 1.85 -4.86 -8.10
C GLY A 140 1.77 -3.42 -7.60
N HIS A 141 1.91 -3.22 -6.29
CA HIS A 141 1.98 -1.87 -5.72
C HIS A 141 3.19 -1.09 -6.21
N PHE A 142 4.35 -1.74 -6.38
CA PHE A 142 5.53 -1.11 -6.99
C PHE A 142 5.28 -0.69 -8.44
N ALA A 143 4.70 -1.59 -9.24
CA ALA A 143 4.38 -1.35 -10.64
C ALA A 143 3.42 -0.16 -10.80
N ASN A 144 2.45 -0.05 -9.89
CA ASN A 144 1.50 1.06 -9.89
C ASN A 144 2.07 2.31 -9.22
N ARG A 145 3.09 2.21 -8.36
CA ARG A 145 3.66 3.28 -7.51
C ARG A 145 2.75 3.74 -6.37
N ASP A 146 2.00 2.80 -5.80
CA ASP A 146 1.00 3.10 -4.78
C ASP A 146 1.61 3.57 -3.45
N HIS A 147 2.73 2.97 -3.06
CA HIS A 147 3.52 3.38 -1.90
C HIS A 147 3.97 4.85 -2.03
N LEU A 148 4.42 5.25 -3.22
CA LEU A 148 4.86 6.62 -3.49
C LEU A 148 3.69 7.61 -3.48
N ARG A 149 2.51 7.23 -4.01
CA ARG A 149 1.29 8.05 -3.88
C ARG A 149 0.93 8.27 -2.42
N SER A 150 0.95 7.20 -1.61
CA SER A 150 0.63 7.27 -0.19
C SER A 150 1.56 8.24 0.54
N ILE A 151 2.88 8.07 0.37
CA ILE A 151 3.89 8.93 1.00
C ILE A 151 3.71 10.39 0.58
N LEU A 152 3.60 10.67 -0.72
CA LEU A 152 3.48 12.05 -1.21
C LEU A 152 2.20 12.73 -0.74
N ARG A 153 1.07 12.01 -0.70
CA ARG A 153 -0.19 12.56 -0.17
C ARG A 153 -0.07 12.88 1.32
N GLN A 154 0.56 12.00 2.11
CA GLN A 154 0.77 12.21 3.54
C GLN A 154 1.74 13.36 3.84
N LEU A 155 2.68 13.66 2.94
CA LEU A 155 3.56 14.82 3.08
C LEU A 155 2.88 16.12 2.60
N ILE A 156 2.22 16.12 1.44
CA ILE A 156 1.76 17.34 0.77
C ILE A 156 0.40 17.82 1.30
N LEU A 157 -0.52 16.91 1.63
CA LEU A 157 -1.86 17.30 2.08
C LEU A 157 -1.83 18.10 3.39
N PRO A 158 -1.11 17.69 4.45
CA PRO A 158 -1.08 18.46 5.70
C PRO A 158 -0.48 19.86 5.51
N ILE A 159 0.60 19.97 4.73
CA ILE A 159 1.25 21.26 4.40
C ILE A 159 0.29 22.19 3.67
N THR A 160 -0.45 21.64 2.70
CA THR A 160 -1.40 22.42 1.89
C THR A 160 -2.59 22.87 2.74
N LEU A 161 -3.15 21.99 3.56
CA LEU A 161 -4.26 22.31 4.45
C LEU A 161 -3.87 23.32 5.53
N ALA A 162 -2.68 23.20 6.10
CA ALA A 162 -2.12 24.17 7.05
C ALA A 162 -2.05 25.58 6.45
N SER A 163 -1.59 25.68 5.19
CA SER A 163 -1.48 26.96 4.48
C SER A 163 -2.83 27.65 4.26
N VAL A 164 -3.92 26.87 4.12
CA VAL A 164 -5.29 27.39 3.90
C VAL A 164 -6.00 27.69 5.20
N THR A 165 -5.79 26.86 6.22
CA THR A 165 -6.45 26.97 7.54
C THR A 165 -5.72 27.92 8.49
N GLY A 166 -4.48 28.29 8.20
CA GLY A 166 -3.64 29.10 9.07
C GLY A 166 -3.13 28.35 10.31
N ASN A 167 -3.33 27.03 10.39
CA ASN A 167 -2.83 26.22 11.51
C ASN A 167 -1.40 25.73 11.23
N SER A 168 -0.46 26.01 12.15
CA SER A 168 0.95 25.64 12.03
C SER A 168 1.31 24.27 12.63
N ASP A 169 0.35 23.52 13.17
CA ASP A 169 0.59 22.24 13.86
C ASP A 169 1.05 21.08 12.94
N TRP A 170 1.20 21.30 11.63
CA TRP A 170 1.57 20.27 10.65
C TRP A 170 3.02 19.76 10.79
N LEU A 171 3.90 20.49 11.47
CA LEU A 171 5.30 20.09 11.69
C LEU A 171 5.42 18.81 12.55
N VAL A 172 4.42 18.52 13.39
CA VAL A 172 4.41 17.33 14.27
C VAL A 172 4.01 16.06 13.52
N SER A 173 3.18 16.16 12.48
CA SER A 173 2.65 14.99 11.75
C SER A 173 3.59 14.41 10.69
N VAL A 174 4.58 15.19 10.23
CA VAL A 174 5.58 14.74 9.22
C VAL A 174 6.81 14.07 9.87
N ALA A 175 7.03 14.26 11.18
CA ALA A 175 8.26 13.86 11.86
C ALA A 175 8.44 12.35 12.08
N SER A 176 7.43 11.51 11.84
CA SER A 176 7.52 10.06 11.95
C SER A 176 7.50 9.37 10.57
N SER A 177 8.60 9.46 9.83
CA SER A 177 8.76 8.82 8.50
C SER A 177 8.42 7.32 8.46
N VAL A 178 8.48 6.62 9.61
CA VAL A 178 8.12 5.21 9.76
C VAL A 178 6.61 4.99 9.80
N ALA A 179 5.84 5.88 10.44
CA ALA A 179 4.38 5.75 10.55
C ALA A 179 3.68 5.95 9.19
N VAL A 180 4.30 6.76 8.32
CA VAL A 180 3.72 7.13 7.02
C VAL A 180 3.45 5.92 6.15
N VAL A 181 4.34 4.92 6.13
CA VAL A 181 4.16 3.76 5.23
C VAL A 181 3.27 2.68 5.85
N SER A 182 3.30 2.53 7.18
CA SER A 182 2.41 1.59 7.89
C SER A 182 0.94 2.01 7.87
N ASP A 183 0.65 3.31 7.73
CA ASP A 183 -0.72 3.85 7.68
C ASP A 183 -1.29 3.96 6.26
N ALA A 184 -0.57 3.46 5.24
CA ALA A 184 -1.02 3.50 3.86
C ALA A 184 -2.34 2.74 3.70
N LYS A 185 -3.35 3.40 3.11
CA LYS A 185 -4.63 2.78 2.76
C LYS A 185 -4.82 2.80 1.26
N TYR A 186 -4.83 1.63 0.65
CA TYR A 186 -5.00 1.50 -0.78
C TYR A 186 -6.48 1.45 -1.17
N SER A 187 -6.81 2.09 -2.29
CA SER A 187 -8.15 2.04 -2.87
C SER A 187 -8.43 0.65 -3.45
N GLN A 188 -9.71 0.30 -3.58
CA GLN A 188 -10.12 -0.95 -4.23
C GLN A 188 -9.53 -1.10 -5.65
N SER A 189 -9.37 0.01 -6.38
CA SER A 189 -8.75 -0.02 -7.71
C SER A 189 -7.25 -0.33 -7.70
N GLN A 190 -6.53 0.06 -6.65
CA GLN A 190 -5.11 -0.22 -6.48
C GLN A 190 -4.92 -1.68 -6.10
N GLU A 191 -5.71 -2.16 -5.13
CA GLU A 191 -5.77 -3.57 -4.73
C GLU A 191 -6.07 -4.48 -5.92
N ALA A 192 -7.09 -4.16 -6.73
CA ALA A 192 -7.46 -4.97 -7.90
C ALA A 192 -6.35 -5.04 -8.97
N GLN A 193 -5.59 -3.95 -9.16
CA GLN A 193 -4.46 -3.95 -10.09
C GLN A 193 -3.28 -4.74 -9.55
N ALA A 194 -3.00 -4.63 -8.25
CA ALA A 194 -1.97 -5.40 -7.58
C ALA A 194 -2.28 -6.90 -7.57
N ASP A 195 -3.53 -7.27 -7.26
CA ASP A 195 -4.06 -8.63 -7.34
C ASP A 195 -3.94 -9.22 -8.73
N LYS A 196 -4.30 -8.45 -9.75
CA LYS A 196 -4.17 -8.89 -11.14
C LYS A 196 -2.72 -9.20 -11.50
N LEU A 197 -1.77 -8.32 -11.15
CA LEU A 197 -0.36 -8.56 -11.45
C LEU A 197 0.17 -9.76 -10.65
N GLY A 198 -0.16 -9.87 -9.36
CA GLY A 198 0.22 -11.00 -8.52
C GLY A 198 -0.26 -12.33 -9.10
N LEU A 199 -1.52 -12.38 -9.55
CA LEU A 199 -2.08 -13.58 -10.19
C LEU A 199 -1.39 -13.91 -11.52
N GLU A 200 -1.09 -12.92 -12.34
CA GLU A 200 -0.36 -13.11 -13.60
C GLU A 200 1.06 -13.63 -13.36
N LEU A 201 1.77 -13.09 -12.36
CA LEU A 201 3.12 -13.55 -12.00
C LEU A 201 3.09 -14.97 -11.42
N LEU A 202 2.11 -15.29 -10.58
CA LEU A 202 1.90 -16.64 -10.06
C LEU A 202 1.69 -17.63 -11.21
N TYR A 203 0.78 -17.31 -12.14
CA TYR A 203 0.52 -18.14 -13.31
C TYR A 203 1.77 -18.33 -14.17
N LYS A 204 2.52 -17.26 -14.47
CA LYS A 204 3.76 -17.39 -15.27
C LYS A 204 4.84 -18.20 -14.57
N THR A 205 4.86 -18.22 -13.24
CA THR A 205 5.89 -18.92 -12.47
C THR A 205 5.59 -20.42 -12.37
N TYR A 206 4.32 -20.80 -12.20
CA TYR A 206 3.94 -22.20 -11.95
C TYR A 206 3.10 -22.84 -13.06
N ASN A 207 2.66 -22.08 -14.06
CA ASN A 207 1.66 -22.47 -15.06
C ASN A 207 0.29 -22.85 -14.48
N HIS A 208 0.03 -22.44 -13.22
CA HIS A 208 -1.25 -22.57 -12.51
C HIS A 208 -1.36 -21.50 -11.42
N VAL A 209 -2.55 -21.34 -10.84
CA VAL A 209 -2.86 -20.32 -9.81
C VAL A 209 -3.47 -20.91 -8.54
N ALA A 210 -3.07 -22.14 -8.20
CA ALA A 210 -3.45 -22.75 -6.93
C ALA A 210 -2.94 -21.87 -5.76
N GLY A 211 -3.70 -21.72 -4.69
CA GLY A 211 -3.30 -20.89 -3.54
C GLY A 211 -3.56 -19.39 -3.69
N ALA A 212 -3.96 -18.90 -4.88
CA ALA A 212 -4.07 -17.46 -5.15
C ALA A 212 -5.11 -16.72 -4.29
N THR A 213 -6.11 -17.43 -3.77
CA THR A 213 -7.18 -16.84 -2.95
C THR A 213 -7.08 -17.21 -1.47
N ASP A 214 -6.24 -18.18 -1.13
CA ASP A 214 -6.36 -18.95 0.12
C ASP A 214 -5.99 -18.09 1.33
N PHE A 215 -4.94 -17.26 1.19
CA PHE A 215 -4.56 -16.30 2.22
C PHE A 215 -5.67 -15.28 2.48
N PHE A 216 -6.24 -14.67 1.43
CA PHE A 216 -7.32 -13.69 1.57
C PHE A 216 -8.60 -14.30 2.14
N ASP A 217 -8.95 -15.50 1.71
CA ASP A 217 -10.12 -16.22 2.23
C ASP A 217 -9.96 -16.51 3.72
N LYS A 218 -8.77 -16.99 4.13
CA LYS A 218 -8.38 -17.21 5.53
C LYS A 218 -8.51 -15.94 6.37
N LEU A 219 -7.91 -14.83 5.92
CA LEU A 219 -8.03 -13.55 6.62
C LEU A 219 -9.48 -13.06 6.70
N SER A 220 -10.30 -13.32 5.67
CA SER A 220 -11.70 -12.91 5.63
C SER A 220 -12.60 -13.65 6.64
N ASN A 221 -12.16 -14.84 7.08
CA ASN A 221 -12.86 -15.72 7.99
C ASN A 221 -12.36 -15.61 9.44
N GLN A 222 -11.26 -14.89 9.69
CA GLN A 222 -10.80 -14.60 11.04
C GLN A 222 -11.73 -13.56 11.71
N LYS A 223 -12.26 -13.91 12.89
CA LYS A 223 -13.22 -13.08 13.64
C LYS A 223 -12.60 -11.83 14.29
N ASN A 224 -11.28 -11.76 14.38
CA ASN A 224 -10.56 -10.59 14.86
C ASN A 224 -10.11 -9.76 13.65
N SER A 225 -10.86 -8.70 13.37
CA SER A 225 -10.68 -7.79 12.23
C SER A 225 -9.43 -6.90 12.29
N ASP A 226 -8.66 -6.96 13.38
CA ASP A 226 -7.57 -6.03 13.67
C ASP A 226 -6.22 -6.59 13.20
N LEU A 227 -6.20 -7.15 11.99
CA LEU A 227 -4.94 -7.48 11.32
C LEU A 227 -4.44 -6.23 10.60
N ASP A 228 -3.18 -5.86 10.86
CA ASP A 228 -2.54 -4.70 10.21
C ASP A 228 -2.62 -4.82 8.67
N PHE A 229 -2.49 -6.03 8.12
CA PHE A 229 -2.67 -6.29 6.68
C PHE A 229 -4.03 -5.85 6.15
N LEU A 230 -5.14 -6.06 6.89
CA LEU A 230 -6.47 -5.64 6.43
C LEU A 230 -6.70 -4.14 6.60
N SER A 231 -5.92 -3.49 7.46
CA SER A 231 -5.95 -2.03 7.62
C SER A 231 -5.34 -1.32 6.42
N THR A 232 -4.28 -1.90 5.85
CA THR A 232 -3.59 -1.37 4.67
C THR A 232 -4.19 -1.90 3.35
N HIS A 233 -4.62 -3.16 3.32
CA HIS A 233 -5.20 -3.86 2.19
C HIS A 233 -6.66 -4.32 2.45
N PRO A 234 -7.66 -3.44 2.22
CA PRO A 234 -9.04 -3.72 2.61
C PRO A 234 -9.75 -4.77 1.75
N SER A 235 -10.96 -5.16 2.19
CA SER A 235 -11.95 -5.91 1.41
C SER A 235 -11.56 -7.34 0.97
N PRO A 236 -11.05 -8.21 1.87
CA PRO A 236 -10.55 -9.54 1.50
C PRO A 236 -11.61 -10.42 0.83
N LYS A 237 -12.87 -10.39 1.30
CA LYS A 237 -13.98 -11.15 0.66
C LYS A 237 -14.26 -10.74 -0.78
N GLN A 238 -14.14 -9.44 -1.06
CA GLN A 238 -14.37 -8.93 -2.41
C GLN A 238 -13.20 -9.31 -3.32
N ARG A 239 -11.97 -9.21 -2.82
CA ARG A 239 -10.75 -9.63 -3.53
C ARG A 239 -10.79 -11.11 -3.92
N VAL A 240 -11.22 -12.00 -3.03
CA VAL A 240 -11.44 -13.42 -3.35
C VAL A 240 -12.40 -13.58 -4.53
N LYS A 241 -13.55 -12.90 -4.52
CA LYS A 241 -14.53 -12.95 -5.62
C LYS A 241 -13.95 -12.42 -6.93
N ASP A 242 -13.19 -11.33 -6.86
CA ASP A 242 -12.59 -10.68 -8.03
C ASP A 242 -11.49 -11.55 -8.64
N LEU A 243 -10.64 -12.16 -7.81
CA LEU A 243 -9.64 -13.13 -8.22
C LEU A 243 -10.28 -14.38 -8.84
N GLN A 244 -11.30 -14.98 -8.19
CA GLN A 244 -12.00 -16.15 -8.74
C GLN A 244 -12.62 -15.87 -10.11
N ARG A 245 -13.21 -14.68 -10.28
CA ARG A 245 -13.73 -14.23 -11.56
C ARG A 245 -12.62 -14.09 -12.59
N LEU A 246 -11.51 -13.44 -12.24
CA LEU A 246 -10.37 -13.25 -13.14
C LEU A 246 -9.74 -14.60 -13.56
N ILE A 247 -9.60 -15.54 -12.63
CA ILE A 247 -9.12 -16.91 -12.88
C ILE A 247 -9.99 -17.59 -13.95
N LYS A 248 -11.31 -17.50 -13.79
CA LYS A 248 -12.28 -18.07 -14.74
C LYS A 248 -12.21 -17.39 -16.11
N GLU A 249 -12.18 -16.06 -16.15
CA GLU A 249 -12.10 -15.28 -17.39
C GLU A 249 -10.81 -15.57 -18.17
N LYS A 250 -9.69 -15.73 -17.47
CA LYS A 250 -8.38 -16.03 -18.06
C LYS A 250 -8.14 -17.52 -18.34
N HIS A 251 -9.07 -18.39 -17.93
CA HIS A 251 -8.94 -19.85 -18.06
C HIS A 251 -7.65 -20.38 -17.41
N TYR A 252 -7.24 -19.78 -16.29
CA TYR A 252 -6.06 -20.23 -15.55
C TYR A 252 -6.32 -21.58 -14.90
N GLN A 253 -5.32 -22.46 -15.02
CA GLN A 253 -5.38 -23.80 -14.44
C GLN A 253 -5.21 -23.73 -12.92
N ILE A 254 -5.88 -24.64 -12.22
CA ILE A 254 -5.64 -24.89 -10.79
C ILE A 254 -4.81 -26.18 -10.72
N GLY A 255 -3.56 -26.05 -10.29
CA GLY A 255 -2.61 -27.15 -10.12
C GLY A 255 -2.50 -27.59 -8.66
N GLU A 256 -1.39 -28.24 -8.33
CA GLU A 256 -1.07 -28.65 -6.96
C GLU A 256 -0.40 -27.52 -6.18
N LEU A 257 -0.66 -27.43 -4.87
CA LEU A 257 0.03 -26.48 -4.01
C LEU A 257 1.49 -26.90 -3.80
N SER A 258 2.40 -25.97 -4.01
CA SER A 258 3.80 -26.10 -3.60
C SER A 258 3.89 -25.89 -2.09
N PRO A 259 4.50 -26.82 -1.33
CA PRO A 259 4.65 -26.68 0.11
C PRO A 259 5.59 -25.51 0.44
N LEU A 260 5.40 -24.90 1.61
CA LEU A 260 6.34 -23.89 2.07
C LEU A 260 7.76 -24.48 2.22
N PRO A 261 8.80 -23.75 1.77
CA PRO A 261 10.18 -24.10 2.07
C PRO A 261 10.40 -24.29 3.57
N LYS A 262 11.22 -25.27 3.94
CA LYS A 262 11.45 -25.64 5.35
C LYS A 262 11.99 -24.48 6.18
N GLU A 263 12.74 -23.60 5.54
CA GLU A 263 13.34 -22.38 6.08
C GLU A 263 12.31 -21.31 6.45
N LEU A 264 11.09 -21.41 5.93
CA LEU A 264 9.97 -20.53 6.22
C LEU A 264 8.98 -21.13 7.23
N LEU A 265 9.16 -22.39 7.64
CA LEU A 265 8.36 -23.04 8.68
C LEU A 265 8.80 -22.54 10.06
N ILE A 266 8.50 -21.29 10.36
CA ILE A 266 8.85 -20.62 11.61
C ILE A 266 7.84 -21.06 12.67
N ARG A 267 8.23 -21.99 13.55
CA ARG A 267 7.44 -22.36 14.73
C ARG A 267 7.33 -21.18 15.71
#